data_AF-A0A1F5DKQ8-F1
#
_entry.id   AF-A0A1F5DKQ8-F1
#
_cell.length_a   1.000
_cell.length_b   1.000
_cell.length_c   1.000
_cell.angle_alpha   90.00
_cell.angle_beta   90.00
_cell.angle_gamma   90.00
#
_symmetry.space_group_name_H-M   'P 1'
#
loop_
_entity.id
_entity.type
_entity.pdbx_description
1 polymer ?
#
loop_
_entity_poly.entity_id
_entity_poly.type
_entity_poly.pdbx_seq_one_letter_code
_entity_poly.pdbx_strand_id
1 'polypeptide(L)'
;MWEEPDPEKQEAIIKHMAEIIYKYDMDLGAIFLLEAIKPFASVGSQLTRFMVAPFIPFVGEKSIPYLATFENKENVEKLIRLIEDRSREEERKKKEEEKKAEATPKKGWKRFLPF
;
A
#
# COMPACT_ATOMS: atom_id res chain seq x y z
N MET A 1 -9.50 19.70 -16.79
CA MET A 1 -9.68 18.87 -15.58
C MET A 1 -9.84 17.46 -16.10
N TRP A 2 -9.07 16.47 -15.64
CA TRP A 2 -9.44 15.08 -15.93
C TRP A 2 -10.83 14.84 -15.36
N GLU A 3 -11.58 13.94 -15.98
CA GLU A 3 -12.84 13.53 -15.39
C GLU A 3 -12.53 12.88 -14.04
N GLU A 4 -12.99 13.52 -12.97
CA GLU A 4 -12.78 13.02 -11.62
C GLU A 4 -13.67 11.79 -11.44
N PRO A 5 -13.09 10.61 -11.10
CA PRO A 5 -13.89 9.43 -10.85
C PRO A 5 -14.86 9.68 -9.70
N ASP A 6 -16.03 9.06 -9.75
CA ASP A 6 -16.98 9.13 -8.64
C ASP A 6 -16.38 8.54 -7.34
N PRO A 7 -16.92 8.90 -6.15
CA PRO A 7 -16.35 8.48 -4.88
C PRO A 7 -16.23 6.96 -4.70
N GLU A 8 -17.17 6.18 -5.24
CA GLU A 8 -17.12 4.72 -5.15
C GLU A 8 -15.97 4.17 -6.01
N LYS A 9 -15.78 4.74 -7.19
CA LYS A 9 -14.68 4.38 -8.08
C LYS A 9 -13.33 4.76 -7.50
N GLN A 10 -13.21 5.94 -6.87
CA GLN A 10 -11.99 6.35 -6.17
C GLN A 10 -11.64 5.37 -5.05
N GLU A 11 -12.63 4.99 -4.24
CA GLU A 11 -12.45 4.03 -3.16
C GLU A 11 -12.01 2.65 -3.68
N ALA A 12 -12.60 2.20 -4.79
CA ALA A 12 -12.20 0.96 -5.44
C ALA A 12 -10.75 1.00 -5.95
N ILE A 13 -10.32 2.14 -6.52
CA ILE A 13 -8.95 2.36 -6.97
C ILE A 13 -7.98 2.32 -5.79
N ILE A 14 -8.30 3.00 -4.69
CA ILE A 14 -7.46 3.05 -3.48
C ILE A 14 -7.29 1.63 -2.91
N LYS A 15 -8.38 0.88 -2.76
CA LYS A 15 -8.33 -0.51 -2.27
C LYS A 15 -7.51 -1.41 -3.20
N HIS A 16 -7.71 -1.28 -4.51
CA HIS A 16 -6.96 -2.06 -5.49
C HIS A 16 -5.46 -1.76 -5.45
N MET A 17 -5.08 -0.49 -5.28
CA MET A 17 -3.67 -0.12 -5.12
C MET A 17 -3.06 -0.68 -3.84
N ALA A 18 -3.81 -0.64 -2.73
CA ALA A 18 -3.37 -1.28 -1.49
C ALA A 18 -3.14 -2.79 -1.72
N GLU A 19 -4.10 -3.50 -2.33
CA GLU A 19 -3.98 -4.92 -2.71
C GLU A 19 -2.73 -5.23 -3.54
N ILE A 20 -2.41 -4.39 -4.53
CA ILE A 20 -1.19 -4.54 -5.32
C ILE A 20 0.05 -4.41 -4.42
N ILE A 21 0.12 -3.39 -3.58
CA ILE A 21 1.27 -3.15 -2.70
C ILE A 21 1.51 -4.35 -1.78
N TYR A 22 0.44 -4.89 -1.18
CA TYR A 22 0.53 -6.09 -0.35
C TYR A 22 0.96 -7.32 -1.14
N LYS A 23 0.40 -7.52 -2.34
CA LYS A 23 0.73 -8.68 -3.19
C LYS A 23 2.22 -8.79 -3.49
N TYR A 24 2.93 -7.67 -3.48
CA TYR A 24 4.36 -7.59 -3.76
C TYR A 24 5.23 -7.35 -2.50
N ASP A 25 4.64 -7.44 -1.29
CA ASP A 25 5.33 -7.21 -0.01
C ASP A 25 6.05 -5.83 0.05
N MET A 26 5.43 -4.80 -0.54
CA MET A 26 6.04 -3.47 -0.72
C MET A 26 5.59 -2.43 0.31
N ASP A 27 4.93 -2.83 1.39
CA ASP A 27 4.30 -1.93 2.37
C ASP A 27 5.19 -0.78 2.84
N LEU A 28 6.37 -1.11 3.37
CA LEU A 28 7.30 -0.12 3.93
C LEU A 28 7.84 0.82 2.86
N GLY A 29 8.20 0.29 1.70
CA GLY A 29 8.70 1.08 0.57
C GLY A 29 7.63 2.00 0.01
N ALA A 30 6.39 1.51 -0.08
CA ALA A 30 5.25 2.29 -0.53
C ALA A 30 4.91 3.41 0.47
N ILE A 31 4.85 3.13 1.77
CA ILE A 31 4.60 4.16 2.80
C ILE A 31 5.67 5.25 2.71
N PHE A 32 6.95 4.87 2.66
CA PHE A 32 8.06 5.84 2.57
C PHE A 32 7.94 6.74 1.33
N LEU A 33 7.70 6.15 0.15
CA LEU A 33 7.55 6.90 -1.09
C LEU A 33 6.32 7.81 -1.04
N LEU A 34 5.17 7.29 -0.59
CA LEU A 34 3.90 8.01 -0.53
C LEU A 34 4.00 9.21 0.41
N GLU A 35 4.60 9.06 1.60
CA GLU A 35 4.86 10.17 2.53
C GLU A 35 5.79 11.23 1.91
N ALA A 36 6.82 10.82 1.16
CA ALA A 36 7.72 11.75 0.49
C ALA A 36 7.02 12.57 -0.61
N ILE A 37 6.08 11.98 -1.35
CA ILE A 37 5.37 12.67 -2.44
C ILE A 37 4.08 13.37 -2.01
N LYS A 38 3.56 13.08 -0.82
CA LYS A 38 2.34 13.65 -0.25
C LYS A 38 2.23 15.18 -0.30
N PRO A 39 3.29 15.98 -0.07
CA PRO A 39 3.22 17.45 -0.22
C PRO A 39 2.92 17.88 -1.66
N PHE A 40 3.32 17.08 -2.64
CA PHE A 40 3.12 17.38 -4.05
C PHE A 40 1.71 17.06 -4.54
N ALA A 41 0.94 16.22 -3.85
CA ALA A 41 -0.47 15.98 -4.19
C ALA A 41 -1.27 17.30 -4.21
N SER A 42 -1.06 18.18 -3.21
CA SER A 42 -1.73 19.50 -3.17
C SER A 42 -1.25 20.51 -4.22
N VAL A 43 -0.06 20.33 -4.79
CA VAL A 43 0.55 21.23 -5.79
C VAL A 43 0.45 20.65 -7.22
N GLY A 44 -0.01 19.40 -7.34
CA GLY A 44 0.26 18.53 -8.47
C GLY A 44 -0.69 18.63 -9.65
N SER A 45 -1.84 19.29 -9.55
CA SER A 45 -2.82 19.19 -10.65
C SER A 45 -2.34 19.80 -11.98
N GLN A 46 -1.40 20.74 -11.97
CA GLN A 46 -0.81 21.28 -13.22
C GLN A 46 0.55 20.65 -13.53
N LEU A 47 1.40 20.45 -12.51
CA LEU A 47 2.74 19.91 -12.70
C LEU A 47 2.72 18.40 -13.02
N THR A 48 1.91 17.61 -12.31
CA THR A 48 1.73 16.17 -12.61
C THR A 48 1.18 15.98 -14.01
N ARG A 49 0.26 16.83 -14.48
CA ARG A 49 -0.26 16.76 -15.85
C ARG A 49 0.79 17.06 -16.89
N PHE A 50 1.57 18.13 -16.71
CA PHE A 50 2.66 18.46 -17.62
C PHE A 50 3.70 17.34 -17.68
N MET A 51 4.03 16.74 -16.54
CA MET A 51 4.99 15.65 -16.45
C MET A 51 4.47 14.33 -17.04
N VAL A 52 3.18 14.02 -16.87
CA VAL A 52 2.60 12.73 -17.30
C VAL A 52 2.06 12.78 -18.74
N ALA A 53 1.62 13.94 -19.23
CA ALA A 53 1.02 14.08 -20.56
C ALA A 53 1.87 13.50 -21.71
N PRO A 54 3.20 13.69 -21.77
CA PRO A 54 4.04 13.08 -22.81
C PRO A 54 4.08 11.55 -22.75
N PHE A 55 3.76 10.96 -21.60
CA PHE A 55 3.82 9.51 -21.37
C PHE A 55 2.46 8.82 -21.53
N ILE A 56 1.36 9.56 -21.62
CA ILE A 56 0.00 9.00 -21.77
C ILE A 56 -0.12 7.96 -22.91
N PRO A 57 0.49 8.16 -24.10
CA PRO A 57 0.46 7.14 -25.16
C PRO A 57 1.04 5.78 -24.75
N PHE A 58 1.90 5.75 -23.73
CA PHE A 58 2.55 4.54 -23.22
C PHE A 58 1.81 3.92 -22.02
N VAL A 59 1.16 4.73 -21.17
CA VAL A 59 0.44 4.23 -19.98
C VAL A 59 -1.04 3.90 -20.27
N GLY A 60 -1.60 4.48 -21.34
CA GLY A 60 -2.97 4.26 -21.79
C GLY A 60 -4.03 4.97 -20.94
N GLU A 61 -5.21 5.21 -21.53
CA GLU A 61 -6.31 5.97 -20.90
C GLU A 61 -6.84 5.33 -19.60
N LYS A 62 -6.64 4.02 -19.42
CA LYS A 62 -7.04 3.30 -18.21
C LYS A 62 -6.28 3.75 -16.95
N SER A 63 -5.15 4.43 -17.12
CA SER A 63 -4.37 5.00 -16.01
C SER A 63 -4.89 6.36 -15.53
N ILE A 64 -5.70 7.05 -16.35
CA ILE A 64 -6.20 8.40 -16.04
C ILE A 64 -7.04 8.43 -14.74
N PRO A 65 -7.96 7.48 -14.50
CA PRO A 65 -8.71 7.46 -13.23
C PRO A 65 -7.81 7.29 -12.00
N TYR A 66 -6.70 6.55 -12.11
CA TYR A 66 -5.74 6.38 -11.02
C TYR A 66 -5.01 7.69 -10.73
N LEU A 67 -4.50 8.33 -11.78
CA LEU A 67 -3.83 9.62 -11.67
C LEU A 67 -4.76 10.68 -11.06
N ALA A 68 -6.00 10.77 -11.55
CA ALA A 68 -7.00 11.69 -11.04
C ALA A 68 -7.33 11.42 -9.56
N THR A 69 -7.45 10.14 -9.17
CA THR A 69 -7.74 9.76 -7.77
C THR A 69 -6.65 10.22 -6.80
N PHE A 70 -5.38 10.13 -7.20
CA PHE A 70 -4.23 10.50 -6.35
C PHE A 70 -3.73 11.93 -6.54
N GLU A 71 -4.35 12.75 -7.40
CA GLU A 71 -4.19 14.23 -7.35
C GLU A 71 -4.74 14.78 -6.02
N ASN A 72 -5.68 14.08 -5.39
CA ASN A 72 -6.24 14.45 -4.10
C ASN A 72 -5.40 13.92 -2.93
N LYS A 73 -4.92 14.82 -2.06
CA LYS A 73 -4.05 14.48 -0.92
C LYS A 73 -4.75 13.58 0.10
N GLU A 74 -6.04 13.76 0.34
CA GLU A 74 -6.84 12.94 1.24
C GLU A 74 -6.92 11.49 0.75
N ASN A 75 -6.94 11.27 -0.57
CA ASN A 75 -6.92 9.92 -1.13
C ASN A 75 -5.55 9.24 -1.00
N VAL A 76 -4.45 10.02 -1.12
CA VAL A 76 -3.09 9.52 -0.79
C VAL A 76 -3.00 9.13 0.69
N GLU A 77 -3.54 9.96 1.59
CA GLU A 77 -3.60 9.67 3.03
C GLU A 77 -4.40 8.39 3.32
N LYS A 78 -5.56 8.21 2.68
CA LYS A 78 -6.36 6.98 2.82
C LYS A 78 -5.57 5.74 2.41
N LEU A 79 -4.85 5.80 1.28
CA LEU A 79 -4.02 4.70 0.82
C LEU A 79 -2.92 4.36 1.85
N ILE A 80 -2.20 5.37 2.36
CA ILE A 80 -1.17 5.17 3.39
C ILE A 80 -1.76 4.47 4.62
N ARG A 81 -2.89 4.95 5.14
CA ARG A 81 -3.54 4.35 6.33
C ARG A 81 -3.95 2.91 6.12
N LEU A 82 -4.51 2.58 4.95
CA LEU A 82 -4.84 1.19 4.61
C LEU A 82 -3.58 0.32 4.68
N ILE A 83 -2.51 0.71 3.98
CA ILE A 83 -1.23 -0.02 3.95
C ILE A 83 -0.72 -0.26 5.38
N GLU A 84 -0.67 0.80 6.19
CA GLU A 84 -0.22 0.71 7.57
C GLU A 84 -1.10 -0.19 8.45
N ASP A 85 -2.42 -0.09 8.37
CA ASP A 85 -3.34 -0.86 9.21
C ASP A 85 -3.16 -2.35 8.99
N ARG A 86 -3.02 -2.77 7.73
CA ARG A 86 -2.77 -4.17 7.40
C ARG A 86 -1.36 -4.62 7.80
N SER A 87 -0.34 -3.80 7.56
CA SER A 87 1.02 -4.11 8.01
C SER A 87 1.07 -4.33 9.54
N ARG A 88 0.38 -3.47 10.31
CA ARG A 88 0.22 -3.64 11.76
C ARG A 88 -0.52 -4.92 12.12
N GLU A 89 -1.56 -5.28 11.38
CA GLU A 89 -2.31 -6.53 11.59
C GLU A 89 -1.43 -7.77 11.35
N GLU A 90 -0.64 -7.78 10.28
CA GLU A 90 0.27 -8.90 9.95
C GLU A 90 1.39 -9.04 10.98
N GLU A 91 1.97 -7.94 11.45
CA GLU A 91 2.94 -7.98 12.55
C GLU A 91 2.35 -8.57 13.84
N ARG A 92 1.10 -8.20 14.16
CA ARG A 92 0.40 -8.75 15.34
C ARG A 92 0.18 -10.25 15.20
N LYS A 93 -0.28 -10.70 14.02
CA LYS A 93 -0.46 -12.14 13.73
C LYS A 93 0.85 -12.92 13.87
N LYS A 94 1.94 -12.42 13.28
CA LYS A 94 3.28 -13.04 13.41
C LYS A 94 3.71 -13.16 14.88
N LYS A 95 3.58 -12.09 15.68
CA LYS A 95 3.91 -12.09 17.11
C LYS A 95 3.05 -13.06 17.93
N GLU A 96 1.78 -13.23 17.58
CA GLU A 96 0.90 -14.20 18.24
C GLU A 96 1.24 -15.65 17.90
N GLU A 97 1.61 -15.92 16.65
CA GLU A 97 2.07 -17.24 16.20
C GLU A 97 3.39 -17.64 16.87
N GLU A 98 4.35 -16.71 16.96
CA GLU A 98 5.62 -16.92 17.66
C GLU A 98 5.40 -17.27 19.14
N LYS A 99 4.52 -16.53 19.84
CA LYS A 99 4.17 -16.82 21.24
C LYS A 99 3.53 -18.19 21.43
N LYS A 100 2.66 -18.62 20.50
CA LYS A 100 2.04 -19.95 20.53
C LYS A 100 3.06 -21.07 20.26
N ALA A 101 4.04 -20.82 19.39
CA ALA A 101 5.12 -21.74 19.08
C ALA A 101 6.13 -21.89 20.25
N GLU A 102 6.41 -20.81 21.00
CA GLU A 102 7.25 -20.89 22.20
C GLU A 102 6.54 -21.56 23.40
N ALA A 103 5.22 -21.36 23.53
CA ALA A 103 4.42 -21.95 24.60
C ALA A 103 4.20 -23.46 24.43
N THR A 104 4.46 -24.04 23.26
CA THR A 104 4.39 -25.49 23.04
C THR A 104 5.74 -26.14 23.40
N PRO A 105 5.83 -26.93 24.49
CA PRO A 105 7.10 -27.51 24.90
C PRO A 105 7.60 -28.52 23.87
N LYS A 106 8.83 -28.34 23.36
CA LYS A 106 9.54 -29.30 22.49
C LYS A 106 9.83 -30.60 23.26
N LYS A 107 8.80 -31.45 23.38
CA LYS A 107 8.82 -32.68 24.20
C LYS A 107 9.61 -33.86 23.59
N GLY A 108 10.23 -33.68 22.41
CA GLY A 108 10.80 -34.78 21.63
C GLY A 108 12.33 -34.90 21.56
N TRP A 109 13.11 -33.83 21.78
CA TRP A 109 14.54 -33.85 21.46
C TRP A 109 15.44 -34.27 22.64
N LYS A 110 14.95 -34.15 23.87
CA LYS A 110 15.70 -34.57 25.08
C LYS A 110 15.83 -36.09 25.23
N ARG A 111 15.13 -36.90 24.44
CA ARG A 111 15.25 -38.37 24.43
C ARG A 111 16.41 -38.90 23.57
N PHE A 112 17.04 -38.06 22.75
CA PHE A 112 18.09 -38.45 21.80
C PHE A 112 19.47 -37.87 22.12
N LEU A 113 19.64 -37.21 23.28
CA LEU A 113 20.95 -36.75 23.74
C LEU A 113 21.61 -37.87 24.56
N PRO A 114 22.72 -38.47 24.09
CA PRO A 114 23.56 -39.27 24.97
C PRO A 114 24.29 -38.28 25.89
N PHE A 115 24.09 -38.44 27.19
CA PHE A 115 24.89 -37.76 28.21
C PHE A 115 26.31 -38.30 28.19
#